data_AF-A0A847JBU7-F1
#
_entry.id   AF-A0A847JBU7-F1
#
_cell.length_a   1.000
_cell.length_b   1.000
_cell.length_c   1.000
_cell.angle_alpha   90.00
_cell.angle_beta   90.00
_cell.angle_gamma   90.00
#
_symmetry.space_group_name_H-M   'P 1'
#
loop_
_entity.id
_entity.type
_entity.pdbx_description
1 polymer ?
#
loop_
_entity_poly.entity_id
_entity_poly.type
_entity_poly.pdbx_seq_one_letter_code
_entity_poly.pdbx_strand_id
1 'polypeptide(L)'
;MATFYVPAHSPEALTFDDVLLLPGHSEVMPGQVDIRSRVTKEIELNLPILSSAMDTVTEARLAIAMAQAGGIGVIHRNMEPDEQAEQVRQVKKFESGMVVNPIVIGPDATLADALALMSRFKISGIPVVEEGGIGGSHLGRLVGILTNRDVRFASNPDQRVYELMTRENLVTVNEGVNQEEAKRLLHKHRIEKLLVVDEHYRCTGLVTVKDI
;
A
#
# COMPACT_ATOMS: atom_id res chain seq x y z
N MET A 1 21.52 7.02 43.89
CA MET A 1 20.68 5.83 44.19
C MET A 1 19.29 6.37 44.49
N ALA A 2 18.31 6.12 43.62
CA ALA A 2 16.96 6.66 43.80
C ALA A 2 16.23 5.84 44.87
N THR A 3 15.80 6.50 45.93
CA THR A 3 15.02 5.89 47.01
C THR A 3 13.56 5.94 46.61
N PHE A 4 12.96 4.78 46.35
CA PHE A 4 11.53 4.67 46.08
C PHE A 4 10.76 4.61 47.40
N TYR A 5 9.64 5.33 47.45
CA TYR A 5 8.67 5.28 48.54
C TYR A 5 8.00 3.90 48.56
N VAL A 6 8.11 3.18 49.68
CA VAL A 6 7.42 1.91 49.93
C VAL A 6 6.31 2.19 50.95
N PRO A 7 5.02 2.20 50.54
CA PRO A 7 3.93 2.41 51.47
C PRO A 7 3.77 1.20 52.42
N ALA A 8 3.34 1.46 53.66
CA ALA A 8 3.19 0.47 54.73
C ALA A 8 2.07 -0.57 54.49
N HIS A 9 1.16 -0.27 53.56
CA HIS A 9 0.18 -1.19 52.97
C HIS A 9 0.21 -0.96 51.46
N SER A 10 0.22 -2.02 50.66
CA SER A 10 0.22 -1.90 49.18
C SER A 10 -0.93 -0.97 48.76
N PRO A 11 -0.69 0.02 47.89
CA PRO A 11 -1.80 0.80 47.35
C PRO A 11 -2.75 -0.18 46.67
N GLU A 12 -4.04 -0.04 46.98
CA GLU A 12 -5.10 -0.82 46.36
C GLU A 12 -5.06 -0.58 44.85
N ALA A 13 -4.98 -1.66 44.08
CA ALA A 13 -4.86 -1.61 42.62
C ALA A 13 -6.11 -2.26 42.02
N LEU A 14 -6.82 -1.50 41.19
CA LEU A 14 -8.04 -1.93 40.52
C LEU A 14 -7.74 -2.24 39.05
N THR A 15 -8.35 -3.29 38.52
CA THR A 15 -8.40 -3.61 37.09
C THR A 15 -9.78 -3.30 36.50
N PHE A 16 -9.96 -3.54 35.20
CA PHE A 16 -11.20 -3.24 34.48
C PHE A 16 -12.44 -3.90 35.09
N ASP A 17 -12.32 -5.15 35.56
CA ASP A 17 -13.45 -5.92 36.10
C ASP A 17 -13.85 -5.52 37.53
N ASP A 18 -13.04 -4.70 38.21
CA ASP A 18 -13.33 -4.27 39.58
C ASP A 18 -14.29 -3.08 39.64
N VAL A 19 -14.56 -2.42 38.50
CA VAL A 19 -15.28 -1.13 38.46
C VAL A 19 -16.35 -1.09 37.38
N LEU A 20 -17.37 -0.25 37.60
CA LEU A 20 -18.40 0.09 36.62
C LEU A 20 -18.48 1.60 36.47
N LEU A 21 -18.80 2.06 35.25
CA LEU A 21 -19.12 3.47 35.02
C LEU A 21 -20.56 3.75 35.48
N LEU A 22 -20.72 4.73 36.37
CA LEU A 22 -22.04 5.22 36.78
C LEU A 22 -22.61 6.11 35.67
N PRO A 23 -23.80 5.81 35.12
CA PRO A 23 -24.42 6.66 34.11
C PRO A 23 -24.73 8.06 34.64
N GLY A 24 -24.42 9.08 33.84
CA GLY A 24 -24.80 10.48 34.09
C GLY A 24 -25.86 10.98 33.11
N HIS A 25 -26.38 12.18 33.34
CA HIS A 25 -27.23 12.86 32.38
C HIS A 25 -26.46 13.14 31.07
N SER A 26 -27.07 12.86 29.91
CA SER A 26 -26.46 13.08 28.60
C SER A 26 -27.41 13.87 27.70
N GLU A 27 -26.86 14.88 27.02
CA GLU A 27 -27.55 15.66 25.97
C GLU A 27 -27.02 15.29 24.56
N VAL A 28 -26.06 14.36 24.48
CA VAL A 28 -25.38 13.97 23.24
C VAL A 28 -25.84 12.58 22.83
N MET A 29 -26.14 12.42 21.54
CA MET A 29 -26.45 11.12 20.94
C MET A 29 -25.15 10.37 20.60
N PRO A 30 -25.11 9.02 20.67
CA PRO A 30 -23.88 8.25 20.42
C PRO A 30 -23.17 8.57 19.09
N GLY A 31 -23.93 8.79 18.01
CA GLY A 31 -23.36 9.14 16.69
C GLY A 31 -22.80 10.57 16.57
N GLN A 32 -22.98 11.41 17.59
CA GLN A 32 -22.46 12.78 17.65
C GLN A 32 -21.19 12.88 18.50
N VAL A 33 -20.78 11.80 19.15
CA VAL A 33 -19.59 11.77 20.02
C VAL A 33 -18.33 11.79 19.16
N ASP A 34 -17.44 12.74 19.43
CA ASP A 34 -16.11 12.77 18.87
C ASP A 34 -15.19 11.82 19.66
N ILE A 35 -14.68 10.80 18.98
CA ILE A 35 -13.80 9.79 19.57
C ILE A 35 -12.33 10.02 19.24
N ARG A 36 -11.99 11.16 18.60
CA ARG A 36 -10.61 11.52 18.30
C ARG A 36 -9.75 11.57 19.55
N SER A 37 -8.52 11.10 19.43
CA SER A 37 -7.57 11.05 20.55
C SER A 37 -6.15 11.24 20.07
N ARG A 38 -5.20 11.34 21.00
CA ARG A 38 -3.78 11.56 20.71
C ARG A 38 -2.94 10.43 21.27
N VAL A 39 -2.09 9.84 20.42
CA VAL A 39 -1.11 8.84 20.85
C VAL A 39 0.20 9.50 21.29
N THR A 40 0.57 10.62 20.67
CA THR A 40 1.71 11.45 21.09
C THR A 40 1.30 12.91 21.13
N LYS A 41 2.22 13.81 21.51
CA LYS A 41 1.98 15.26 21.46
C LYS A 41 1.60 15.75 20.05
N GLU A 42 2.12 15.08 19.02
CA GLU A 42 2.01 15.51 17.62
C GLU A 42 1.08 14.63 16.77
N ILE A 43 0.80 13.39 17.21
CA ILE A 43 0.02 12.43 16.42
C ILE A 43 -1.39 12.28 17.00
N GLU A 44 -2.37 12.71 16.22
CA GLU A 44 -3.81 12.55 16.47
C GLU A 44 -4.35 11.34 15.68
N LEU A 45 -5.35 10.66 16.24
CA LEU A 45 -6.06 9.51 15.68
C LEU A 45 -7.55 9.80 15.60
N ASN A 46 -8.20 9.32 14.54
CA ASN A 46 -9.65 9.38 14.39
C ASN A 46 -10.37 8.31 15.22
N LEU A 47 -9.65 7.28 15.64
CA LEU A 47 -10.12 6.17 16.45
C LEU A 47 -9.05 5.85 17.51
N PRO A 48 -9.38 5.77 18.82
CA PRO A 48 -8.40 5.58 19.88
C PRO A 48 -8.01 4.09 20.02
N ILE A 49 -7.74 3.43 18.90
CA ILE A 49 -7.36 2.01 18.84
C ILE A 49 -6.02 1.86 18.14
N LEU A 50 -5.13 1.13 18.80
CA LEU A 50 -3.80 0.79 18.33
C LEU A 50 -3.64 -0.71 18.26
N SER A 51 -3.05 -1.23 17.19
CA SER A 51 -2.71 -2.65 17.14
C SER A 51 -1.34 -2.92 17.79
N SER A 52 -1.24 -4.04 18.50
CA SER A 52 -0.04 -4.41 19.25
C SER A 52 1.15 -4.72 18.33
N ALA A 53 2.35 -4.35 18.76
CA ALA A 53 3.62 -4.60 18.06
C ALA A 53 4.10 -6.06 18.20
N MET A 54 3.25 -7.01 17.82
CA MET A 54 3.49 -8.46 17.90
C MET A 54 3.49 -9.08 16.50
N ASP A 55 4.35 -10.07 16.27
CA ASP A 55 4.49 -10.79 14.99
C ASP A 55 3.22 -11.50 14.53
N THR A 56 2.47 -12.02 15.48
CA THR A 56 1.17 -12.67 15.27
C THR A 56 0.02 -11.69 15.10
N VAL A 57 0.27 -10.38 15.18
CA VAL A 57 -0.76 -9.34 15.15
C VAL A 57 -0.52 -8.37 14.00
N THR A 58 0.58 -7.62 14.00
CA THR A 58 0.69 -6.42 13.16
C THR A 58 1.86 -6.46 12.18
N GLU A 59 1.54 -6.81 10.94
CA GLU A 59 2.34 -6.53 9.74
C GLU A 59 1.63 -5.48 8.86
N ALA A 60 2.19 -5.16 7.68
CA ALA A 60 1.69 -4.11 6.79
C ALA A 60 0.19 -4.22 6.52
N ARG A 61 -0.33 -5.43 6.31
CA ARG A 61 -1.75 -5.65 6.02
C ARG A 61 -2.66 -5.15 7.15
N LEU A 62 -2.35 -5.46 8.41
CA LEU A 62 -3.16 -4.97 9.53
C LEU A 62 -2.91 -3.47 9.77
N ALA A 63 -1.67 -3.00 9.64
CA ALA A 63 -1.37 -1.58 9.82
C ALA A 63 -2.11 -0.69 8.82
N ILE A 64 -2.23 -1.12 7.57
CA ILE A 64 -3.05 -0.47 6.54
C ILE A 64 -4.53 -0.44 6.97
N ALA A 65 -5.09 -1.59 7.37
CA ALA A 65 -6.49 -1.67 7.78
C ALA A 65 -6.80 -0.79 9.00
N MET A 66 -5.89 -0.76 9.98
CA MET A 66 -5.99 0.12 11.16
C MET A 66 -6.01 1.59 10.75
N ALA A 67 -5.10 2.00 9.87
CA ALA A 67 -5.04 3.37 9.38
C ALA A 67 -6.31 3.77 8.60
N GLN A 68 -6.82 2.88 7.73
CA GLN A 68 -8.07 3.10 7.00
C GLN A 68 -9.29 3.25 7.94
N ALA A 69 -9.30 2.53 9.07
CA ALA A 69 -10.33 2.65 10.10
C ALA A 69 -10.17 3.90 10.99
N GLY A 70 -9.07 4.65 10.84
CA GLY A 70 -8.77 5.85 11.62
C GLY A 70 -7.89 5.63 12.86
N GLY A 71 -7.41 4.40 13.08
CA GLY A 71 -6.46 4.05 14.14
C GLY A 71 -5.00 4.03 13.62
N ILE A 72 -4.12 3.33 14.34
CA ILE A 72 -2.72 3.14 13.92
C ILE A 72 -2.23 1.73 14.23
N GLY A 73 -1.44 1.16 13.33
CA GLY A 73 -0.76 -0.11 13.57
C GLY A 73 0.72 0.07 13.85
N VAL A 74 1.24 -0.67 14.84
CA VAL A 74 2.67 -0.68 15.17
C VAL A 74 3.30 -1.96 14.62
N ILE A 75 4.17 -1.85 13.61
CA ILE A 75 4.88 -2.99 13.04
C ILE A 75 5.82 -3.59 14.10
N HIS A 76 5.74 -4.90 14.31
CA HIS A 76 6.62 -5.59 15.25
C HIS A 76 8.09 -5.58 14.81
N ARG A 77 9.00 -5.97 15.72
CA ARG A 77 10.46 -5.96 15.50
C ARG A 77 11.10 -7.35 15.32
N ASN A 78 10.28 -8.38 15.11
CA ASN A 78 10.75 -9.77 14.98
C ASN A 78 11.01 -10.10 13.49
N MET A 79 11.86 -9.31 12.86
CA MET A 79 12.25 -9.40 11.45
C MET A 79 13.56 -8.63 11.25
N GLU A 80 14.25 -8.84 10.13
CA GLU A 80 15.45 -8.06 9.84
C GLU A 80 15.09 -6.57 9.59
N PRO A 81 15.98 -5.62 9.89
CA PRO A 81 15.68 -4.19 9.74
C PRO A 81 15.19 -3.79 8.33
N ASP A 82 15.74 -4.42 7.28
CA ASP A 82 15.34 -4.17 5.89
C ASP A 82 13.92 -4.66 5.58
N GLU A 83 13.52 -5.79 6.18
CA GLU A 83 12.18 -6.34 6.07
C GLU A 83 11.17 -5.44 6.78
N GLN A 84 11.53 -4.93 7.97
CA GLN A 84 10.68 -3.97 8.70
C GLN A 84 10.49 -2.67 7.93
N ALA A 85 11.57 -2.17 7.34
CA ALA A 85 11.50 -1.00 6.48
C ALA A 85 10.61 -1.25 5.26
N GLU A 86 10.57 -2.47 4.72
CA GLU A 86 9.68 -2.83 3.62
C GLU A 86 8.21 -2.85 4.05
N GLN A 87 7.89 -3.39 5.22
CA GLN A 87 6.54 -3.33 5.79
C GLN A 87 6.06 -1.88 5.92
N VAL A 88 6.91 -0.99 6.45
CA VAL A 88 6.61 0.44 6.57
C VAL A 88 6.43 1.09 5.19
N ARG A 89 7.30 0.77 4.22
CA ARG A 89 7.17 1.26 2.83
C ARG A 89 5.83 0.87 2.23
N GLN A 90 5.40 -0.38 2.38
CA GLN A 90 4.10 -0.85 1.90
C GLN A 90 2.94 -0.04 2.50
N VAL A 91 2.94 0.19 3.81
CA VAL A 91 1.91 0.99 4.50
C VAL A 91 1.86 2.42 3.97
N LYS A 92 3.02 3.10 3.89
CA LYS A 92 3.08 4.50 3.45
C LYS A 92 2.72 4.68 1.97
N LYS A 93 2.94 3.66 1.15
CA LYS A 93 2.64 3.69 -0.30
C LYS A 93 1.20 3.36 -0.60
N PHE A 94 0.51 2.63 0.28
CA PHE A 94 -0.89 2.29 0.12
C PHE A 94 -1.80 3.53 -0.04
N GLU A 95 -1.58 4.57 0.76
CA GLU A 95 -2.38 5.82 0.68
C GLU A 95 -2.13 6.62 -0.62
N SER A 96 -0.95 6.49 -1.23
CA SER A 96 -0.63 7.16 -2.49
C SER A 96 -1.27 6.51 -3.72
N GLY A 97 -1.95 5.37 -3.54
CA GLY A 97 -2.48 4.57 -4.61
C GLY A 97 -1.45 4.09 -5.63
N MET A 98 -0.19 4.01 -5.19
CA MET A 98 0.96 3.64 -5.99
C MET A 98 1.42 2.24 -5.61
N VAL A 99 1.32 1.30 -6.54
CA VAL A 99 1.97 0.00 -6.46
C VAL A 99 3.46 0.21 -6.70
N VAL A 100 4.29 -0.20 -5.75
CA VAL A 100 5.75 -0.10 -5.84
C VAL A 100 6.35 -1.46 -6.12
N ASN A 101 7.44 -1.48 -6.88
CA ASN A 101 8.07 -2.70 -7.40
C ASN A 101 7.02 -3.55 -8.14
N PRO A 102 6.35 -2.96 -9.15
CA PRO A 102 5.27 -3.64 -9.84
C PRO A 102 5.80 -4.94 -10.45
N ILE A 103 4.92 -5.91 -10.62
CA ILE A 103 5.24 -7.06 -11.46
C ILE A 103 5.48 -6.53 -12.88
N VAL A 104 6.66 -6.77 -13.40
CA VAL A 104 7.08 -6.39 -14.76
C VAL A 104 7.23 -7.65 -15.63
N ILE A 105 7.33 -7.45 -16.94
CA ILE A 105 7.62 -8.51 -17.93
C ILE A 105 8.56 -8.00 -19.02
N GLY A 106 9.32 -8.88 -19.67
CA GLY A 106 10.17 -8.53 -20.79
C GLY A 106 9.42 -8.46 -22.12
N PRO A 107 9.92 -7.69 -23.10
CA PRO A 107 9.30 -7.58 -24.43
C PRO A 107 9.32 -8.91 -25.21
N ASP A 108 10.33 -9.75 -24.98
CA ASP A 108 10.49 -11.04 -25.66
C ASP A 108 9.70 -12.19 -25.03
N ALA A 109 9.05 -11.95 -23.88
CA ALA A 109 8.15 -12.93 -23.27
C ALA A 109 6.92 -13.16 -24.15
N THR A 110 6.25 -14.29 -23.93
CA THR A 110 5.07 -14.68 -24.70
C THR A 110 3.77 -14.13 -24.07
N LEU A 111 2.70 -14.13 -24.86
CA LEU A 111 1.35 -13.85 -24.36
C LEU A 111 0.96 -14.83 -23.25
N ALA A 112 1.35 -16.11 -23.37
CA ALA A 112 1.12 -17.11 -22.33
C ALA A 112 1.75 -16.73 -20.98
N ASP A 113 3.00 -16.24 -21.00
CA ASP A 113 3.70 -15.76 -19.80
C ASP A 113 2.98 -14.56 -19.17
N ALA A 114 2.58 -13.60 -20.00
CA ALA A 114 1.85 -12.42 -19.57
C ALA A 114 0.50 -12.78 -18.92
N LEU A 115 -0.28 -13.67 -19.54
CA LEU A 115 -1.57 -14.13 -19.01
C LEU A 115 -1.39 -14.91 -17.70
N ALA A 116 -0.33 -15.71 -17.58
CA ALA A 116 0.01 -16.42 -16.35
C ALA A 116 0.32 -15.44 -15.20
N LEU A 117 1.10 -14.39 -15.45
CA LEU A 117 1.36 -13.34 -14.46
C LEU A 117 0.08 -12.59 -14.08
N MET A 118 -0.71 -12.16 -15.07
CA MET A 118 -1.98 -11.45 -14.84
C MET A 118 -2.92 -12.27 -13.96
N SER A 119 -3.05 -13.57 -14.22
CA SER A 119 -3.89 -14.49 -13.45
C SER A 119 -3.34 -14.70 -12.03
N ARG A 120 -2.03 -15.00 -11.92
CA ARG A 120 -1.37 -15.29 -10.64
C ARG A 120 -1.43 -14.10 -9.67
N PHE A 121 -1.17 -12.90 -10.16
CA PHE A 121 -1.12 -11.69 -9.34
C PHE A 121 -2.43 -10.89 -9.37
N LYS A 122 -3.44 -11.34 -10.10
CA LYS A 122 -4.75 -10.68 -10.27
C LYS A 122 -4.64 -9.23 -10.75
N ILE A 123 -3.69 -8.97 -11.65
CA ILE A 123 -3.41 -7.65 -12.22
C ILE A 123 -3.93 -7.56 -13.66
N SER A 124 -4.46 -6.40 -14.03
CA SER A 124 -5.03 -6.14 -15.37
C SER A 124 -4.12 -5.32 -16.28
N GLY A 125 -2.88 -5.09 -15.86
CA GLY A 125 -1.85 -4.45 -16.66
C GLY A 125 -0.48 -4.61 -16.03
N ILE A 126 0.52 -4.76 -16.87
CA ILE A 126 1.89 -5.12 -16.51
C ILE A 126 2.83 -4.17 -17.26
N PRO A 127 3.68 -3.40 -16.56
CA PRO A 127 4.75 -2.65 -17.20
C PRO A 127 5.71 -3.60 -17.92
N VAL A 128 6.16 -3.19 -19.10
CA VAL A 128 7.17 -3.93 -19.88
C VAL A 128 8.49 -3.21 -19.74
N VAL A 129 9.53 -3.93 -19.32
CA VAL A 129 10.87 -3.37 -19.08
C VAL A 129 11.94 -4.12 -19.88
N GLU A 130 13.03 -3.42 -20.23
CA GLU A 130 14.25 -4.07 -20.74
C GLU A 130 14.74 -5.13 -19.75
N GLU A 131 15.16 -6.28 -20.27
CA GLU A 131 15.65 -7.42 -19.48
C GLU A 131 14.63 -8.00 -18.48
N GLY A 132 13.33 -7.73 -18.70
CA GLY A 132 12.21 -8.19 -17.88
C GLY A 132 12.03 -9.72 -17.75
N GLY A 133 12.67 -10.48 -18.64
CA GLY A 133 12.50 -11.94 -18.76
C GLY A 133 11.04 -12.36 -18.89
N ILE A 134 10.70 -13.52 -18.33
CA ILE A 134 9.33 -14.05 -18.26
C ILE A 134 8.50 -13.47 -17.10
N GLY A 135 9.02 -12.46 -16.40
CA GLY A 135 8.34 -11.75 -15.33
C GLY A 135 9.08 -11.73 -13.98
N GLY A 136 8.74 -10.74 -13.15
CA GLY A 136 9.28 -10.60 -11.80
C GLY A 136 9.06 -9.22 -11.18
N SER A 137 9.72 -8.95 -10.06
CA SER A 137 9.69 -7.65 -9.36
C SER A 137 11.08 -7.02 -9.36
N HIS A 138 11.62 -6.70 -10.53
CA HIS A 138 12.91 -6.02 -10.65
C HIS A 138 12.77 -4.69 -11.40
N LEU A 139 13.66 -3.76 -11.07
CA LEU A 139 13.74 -2.47 -11.74
C LEU A 139 14.43 -2.64 -13.10
N GLY A 140 13.74 -2.25 -14.15
CA GLY A 140 14.27 -2.21 -15.51
C GLY A 140 13.80 -0.96 -16.23
N ARG A 141 14.49 -0.59 -17.31
CA ARG A 141 14.11 0.56 -18.14
C ARG A 141 12.74 0.31 -18.77
N LEU A 142 11.81 1.23 -18.58
CA LEU A 142 10.44 1.10 -19.09
C LEU A 142 10.42 1.21 -20.63
N VAL A 143 9.85 0.23 -21.31
CA VAL A 143 9.70 0.19 -22.77
C VAL A 143 8.25 0.05 -23.24
N GLY A 144 7.32 -0.27 -22.35
CA GLY A 144 5.92 -0.41 -22.71
C GLY A 144 5.00 -0.71 -21.52
N ILE A 145 3.72 -0.88 -21.83
CA ILE A 145 2.72 -1.44 -20.93
C ILE A 145 1.84 -2.40 -21.71
N LEU A 146 1.57 -3.55 -21.11
CA LEU A 146 0.60 -4.51 -21.61
C LEU A 146 -0.63 -4.50 -20.71
N THR A 147 -1.80 -4.27 -21.28
CA THR A 147 -3.06 -4.18 -20.53
C THR A 147 -4.04 -5.27 -20.94
N ASN A 148 -5.08 -5.47 -20.13
CA ASN A 148 -6.15 -6.42 -20.45
C ASN A 148 -6.87 -6.08 -21.78
N ARG A 149 -6.83 -4.81 -22.24
CA ARG A 149 -7.38 -4.42 -23.54
C ARG A 149 -6.57 -5.02 -24.69
N ASP A 150 -5.25 -5.05 -24.55
CA ASP A 150 -4.32 -5.47 -25.60
C ASP A 150 -4.36 -6.98 -25.82
N VAL A 151 -4.53 -7.75 -24.72
CA VAL A 151 -4.55 -9.22 -24.77
C VAL A 151 -5.93 -9.82 -25.01
N ARG A 152 -7.03 -9.06 -24.84
CA ARG A 152 -8.41 -9.58 -24.88
C ARG A 152 -8.75 -10.33 -26.17
N PHE A 153 -8.17 -9.92 -27.29
CA PHE A 153 -8.43 -10.51 -28.61
C PHE A 153 -7.22 -11.24 -29.20
N ALA A 154 -6.12 -11.33 -28.46
CA ALA A 154 -4.94 -12.06 -28.88
C ALA A 154 -5.19 -13.56 -28.70
N SER A 155 -5.08 -14.32 -29.79
CA SER A 155 -5.41 -15.74 -29.83
C SER A 155 -4.18 -16.65 -29.88
N ASN A 156 -3.01 -16.13 -30.27
CA ASN A 156 -1.76 -16.88 -30.36
C ASN A 156 -0.97 -16.79 -29.04
N PRO A 157 -0.88 -17.87 -28.24
CA PRO A 157 -0.15 -17.85 -26.97
C PRO A 157 1.34 -17.56 -27.10
N ASP A 158 1.94 -17.90 -28.25
CA ASP A 158 3.37 -17.74 -28.53
C ASP A 158 3.72 -16.34 -29.04
N GLN A 159 2.71 -15.48 -29.25
CA GLN A 159 2.93 -14.11 -29.70
C GLN A 159 3.72 -13.32 -28.65
N ARG A 160 4.72 -12.55 -29.09
CA ARG A 160 5.56 -11.78 -28.18
C ARG A 160 4.82 -10.59 -27.58
N VAL A 161 5.11 -10.30 -26.31
CA VAL A 161 4.62 -9.11 -25.60
C VAL A 161 4.94 -7.83 -26.36
N TYR A 162 6.13 -7.76 -26.98
CA TYR A 162 6.57 -6.62 -27.79
C TYR A 162 5.58 -6.23 -28.92
N GLU A 163 4.86 -7.21 -29.47
CA GLU A 163 3.91 -6.98 -30.56
C GLU A 163 2.55 -6.47 -30.06
N LEU A 164 2.21 -6.79 -28.81
CA LEU A 164 0.92 -6.48 -28.20
C LEU A 164 0.95 -5.25 -27.31
N MET A 165 2.12 -4.92 -26.74
CA MET A 165 2.25 -3.83 -25.78
C MET A 165 2.03 -2.45 -26.42
N THR A 166 1.51 -1.51 -25.63
CA THR A 166 1.61 -0.09 -25.96
C THR A 166 3.02 0.39 -25.65
N ARG A 167 3.69 1.02 -26.63
CA ARG A 167 5.07 1.52 -26.51
C ARG A 167 5.24 2.99 -26.88
N GLU A 168 4.31 3.53 -27.66
CA GLU A 168 4.31 4.94 -28.06
C GLU A 168 3.39 5.74 -27.15
N ASN A 169 3.74 7.02 -26.93
CA ASN A 169 2.95 7.95 -26.11
C ASN A 169 2.64 7.42 -24.70
N LEU A 170 3.60 6.68 -24.12
CA LEU A 170 3.50 6.24 -22.74
C LEU A 170 3.38 7.46 -21.82
N VAL A 171 2.32 7.48 -21.04
CA VAL A 171 2.11 8.51 -20.03
C VAL A 171 2.79 8.02 -18.75
N THR A 172 3.85 8.72 -18.37
CA THR A 172 4.65 8.42 -17.18
C THR A 172 4.67 9.62 -16.24
N VAL A 173 4.98 9.34 -14.98
CA VAL A 173 5.20 10.34 -13.93
C VAL A 173 6.42 9.97 -13.11
N ASN A 174 7.04 10.96 -12.49
CA ASN A 174 8.15 10.73 -11.57
C ASN A 174 7.64 10.27 -10.19
N GLU A 175 8.56 9.71 -9.42
CA GLU A 175 8.32 9.44 -8.00
C GLU A 175 7.85 10.71 -7.27
N GLY A 176 6.86 10.55 -6.39
CA GLY A 176 6.30 11.66 -5.61
C GLY A 176 5.24 12.50 -6.33
N VAL A 177 4.70 12.03 -7.47
CA VAL A 177 3.50 12.66 -8.06
C VAL A 177 2.37 12.73 -7.03
N ASN A 178 1.70 13.88 -6.95
CA ASN A 178 0.55 14.03 -6.07
C ASN A 178 -0.70 13.36 -6.67
N GLN A 179 -1.68 13.04 -5.82
CA GLN A 179 -2.88 12.30 -6.23
C GLN A 179 -3.76 13.09 -7.21
N GLU A 180 -3.85 14.41 -7.06
CA GLU A 180 -4.66 15.28 -7.94
C GLU A 180 -4.09 15.32 -9.37
N GLU A 181 -2.77 15.39 -9.50
CA GLU A 181 -2.06 15.37 -10.76
C GLU A 181 -2.16 14.00 -11.43
N ALA A 182 -2.01 12.93 -10.65
CA ALA A 182 -2.26 11.57 -11.15
C ALA A 182 -3.70 11.41 -11.67
N LYS A 183 -4.71 11.87 -10.91
CA LYS A 183 -6.13 11.92 -11.34
C LYS A 183 -6.29 12.69 -12.65
N ARG A 184 -5.67 13.87 -12.75
CA ARG A 184 -5.74 14.74 -13.93
C ARG A 184 -5.14 14.06 -15.16
N LEU A 185 -3.99 13.41 -15.02
CA LEU A 185 -3.31 12.71 -16.12
C LEU A 185 -4.10 11.48 -16.58
N LEU A 186 -4.59 10.65 -15.65
CA LEU A 186 -5.45 9.50 -15.96
C LEU A 186 -6.70 9.94 -16.74
N HIS A 187 -7.37 11.01 -16.28
CA HIS A 187 -8.56 11.55 -16.95
C HIS A 187 -8.23 12.17 -18.32
N LYS A 188 -7.19 13.01 -18.40
CA LYS A 188 -6.76 13.69 -19.64
C LYS A 188 -6.41 12.69 -20.74
N HIS A 189 -5.66 11.65 -20.40
CA HIS A 189 -5.20 10.64 -21.34
C HIS A 189 -6.16 9.46 -21.50
N ARG A 190 -7.26 9.42 -20.72
CA ARG A 190 -8.29 8.36 -20.72
C ARG A 190 -7.68 6.96 -20.51
N ILE A 191 -6.75 6.85 -19.58
CA ILE A 191 -6.04 5.63 -19.23
C ILE A 191 -6.38 5.22 -17.79
N GLU A 192 -6.34 3.92 -17.51
CA GLU A 192 -6.65 3.36 -16.19
C GLU A 192 -5.42 3.18 -15.29
N LYS A 193 -4.23 3.31 -15.88
CA LYS A 193 -2.95 3.01 -15.25
C LYS A 193 -1.92 4.06 -15.65
N LEU A 194 -1.17 4.54 -14.68
CA LEU A 194 -0.12 5.54 -14.84
C LEU A 194 1.21 4.95 -14.36
N LEU A 195 2.21 4.96 -15.23
CA LEU A 195 3.51 4.35 -14.96
C LEU A 195 4.38 5.34 -14.19
N VAL A 196 5.01 4.87 -13.10
CA VAL A 196 5.94 5.67 -12.30
C VAL A 196 7.36 5.27 -12.65
N VAL A 197 8.18 6.27 -12.96
CA VAL A 197 9.59 6.10 -13.34
C VAL A 197 10.52 6.95 -12.48
N ASP A 198 11.78 6.54 -12.37
CA ASP A 198 12.84 7.38 -11.81
C ASP A 198 13.54 8.25 -12.88
N GLU A 199 14.57 8.98 -12.43
CA GLU A 199 15.42 9.83 -13.29
C GLU A 199 16.13 9.06 -14.43
N HIS A 200 16.28 7.74 -14.30
CA HIS A 200 16.91 6.87 -15.31
C HIS A 200 15.86 6.17 -16.18
N TYR A 201 14.58 6.55 -16.07
CA TYR A 201 13.44 5.97 -16.77
C TYR A 201 13.22 4.48 -16.44
N ARG A 202 13.63 4.04 -15.24
CA ARG A 202 13.35 2.71 -14.72
C ARG A 202 11.96 2.68 -14.11
N CYS A 203 11.19 1.62 -14.35
CA CYS A 203 9.84 1.47 -13.78
C CYS A 203 9.94 1.17 -12.28
N THR A 204 9.55 2.14 -11.45
CA THR A 204 9.57 2.04 -10.00
C THR A 204 8.19 1.78 -9.40
N GLY A 205 7.14 2.10 -10.17
CA GLY A 205 5.77 1.96 -9.71
C GLY A 205 4.69 2.01 -10.79
N LEU A 206 3.46 1.79 -10.34
CA LEU A 206 2.24 1.85 -11.15
C LEU A 206 1.11 2.42 -10.28
N VAL A 207 0.45 3.49 -10.72
CA VAL A 207 -0.76 4.03 -10.08
C VAL A 207 -1.97 3.58 -10.88
N THR A 208 -3.03 3.09 -10.23
CA THR A 208 -4.26 2.67 -10.91
C THR A 208 -5.46 3.50 -10.48
N VAL A 209 -6.47 3.60 -11.35
CA VAL A 209 -7.73 4.30 -11.03
C VAL A 209 -8.46 3.69 -9.83
N LYS A 210 -8.23 2.40 -9.50
CA LYS A 210 -8.81 1.78 -8.30
C LYS A 210 -8.26 2.35 -7.01
N ASP A 211 -7.08 2.95 -7.08
CA ASP A 211 -6.34 3.43 -5.91
C ASP A 211 -6.53 4.94 -5.67
N ILE A 212 -7.47 5.55 -6.40
CA ILE A 212 -7.75 6.99 -6.50
C ILE A 212 -9.22 7.28 -6.18
#